data_AF-A0A496Z7K1-F1
#
_entry.id   AF-A0A496Z7K1-F1
#
_cell.length_a   1.000
_cell.length_b   1.000
_cell.length_c   1.000
_cell.angle_alpha   90.00
_cell.angle_beta   90.00
_cell.angle_gamma   90.00
#
_symmetry.space_group_name_H-M   'P 1'
#
loop_
_entity.id
_entity.type
_entity.pdbx_description
1 polymer ?
#
loop_
_entity_poly.entity_id
_entity_poly.type
_entity_poly.pdbx_seq_one_letter_code
_entity_poly.pdbx_strand_id
1 'polypeptide(L)'
;MCWECYNCVKICPTQAVEVRGYADFTPLGASVVPMRGSEDIMWTVKFRGGTIKRFKFPIRTTPEGGAKPDGGFGVGPGTLDDQLLFTEPASLRKDKLWTLGD
;
A
#
# COMPACT_ATOMS: atom_id res chain seq x y z
N MET A 1 -10.20 20.44 -0.02
CA MET A 1 -8.86 20.11 0.49
C MET A 1 -8.38 18.81 -0.16
N CYS A 2 -7.64 18.88 -1.28
CA CYS A 2 -7.10 17.71 -1.99
C CYS A 2 -5.69 17.40 -1.49
N TRP A 3 -5.29 16.12 -1.40
CA TRP A 3 -3.94 15.68 -1.04
C TRP A 3 -3.20 14.94 -2.17
N GLU A 4 -3.76 14.94 -3.39
CA GLU A 4 -3.19 14.25 -4.55
C GLU A 4 -2.80 12.78 -4.26
N CYS A 5 -3.60 12.06 -3.46
CA CYS A 5 -3.33 10.66 -3.09
C CYS A 5 -3.69 9.65 -4.19
N TYR A 6 -4.36 10.13 -5.25
CA TYR A 6 -4.83 9.36 -6.40
C TYR A 6 -5.86 8.26 -6.09
N ASN A 7 -6.44 8.19 -4.89
CA ASN A 7 -7.43 7.13 -4.59
C ASN A 7 -8.66 7.21 -5.50
N CYS A 8 -9.16 8.43 -5.77
CA CYS A 8 -10.26 8.65 -6.72
C CYS A 8 -9.88 8.27 -8.16
N VAL A 9 -8.65 8.59 -8.59
CA VAL A 9 -8.13 8.22 -9.92
C VAL A 9 -8.02 6.71 -10.08
N LYS A 10 -7.41 6.04 -9.10
CA LYS A 10 -7.13 4.59 -9.13
C LYS A 10 -8.40 3.75 -9.15
N ILE A 11 -9.46 4.18 -8.46
CA ILE A 11 -10.69 3.39 -8.31
C ILE A 11 -11.72 3.66 -9.41
N CYS A 12 -11.57 4.76 -10.18
CA CYS A 12 -12.53 5.14 -11.20
C CYS A 12 -12.57 4.08 -12.32
N PRO A 13 -13.69 3.34 -12.50
CA PRO A 13 -13.76 2.23 -13.45
C PRO A 13 -13.69 2.71 -14.91
N THR A 14 -14.09 3.95 -15.17
CA THR A 14 -14.07 4.58 -16.49
C THR A 14 -12.83 5.43 -16.74
N GLN A 15 -11.90 5.49 -15.78
CA GLN A 15 -10.68 6.31 -15.84
C GLN A 15 -10.97 7.80 -16.15
N ALA A 16 -12.09 8.32 -15.63
CA ALA A 16 -12.57 9.68 -15.91
C ALA A 16 -12.00 10.77 -14.99
N VAL A 17 -11.11 10.41 -14.05
CA VAL A 17 -10.52 11.34 -13.08
C VAL A 17 -9.03 11.43 -13.33
N GLU A 18 -8.51 12.66 -13.42
CA GLU A 18 -7.07 12.94 -13.40
C GLU A 18 -6.73 13.95 -12.30
N VAL A 19 -5.45 14.02 -11.96
CA VAL A 19 -4.93 15.05 -11.04
C VAL A 19 -4.13 16.05 -11.85
N ARG A 20 -4.48 17.31 -11.68
CA ARG A 20 -3.68 18.45 -12.13
C ARG A 20 -2.98 19.02 -10.90
N GLY A 21 -1.64 19.03 -10.91
CA GLY A 21 -0.80 19.46 -9.80
C GLY A 21 -1.23 20.80 -9.20
N TYR A 22 -1.02 21.01 -7.90
CA TYR A 22 -1.34 22.28 -7.23
C TYR A 22 -0.78 23.50 -7.98
N ALA A 23 -1.65 24.48 -8.23
CA ALA A 23 -1.34 25.62 -9.09
C ALA A 23 -0.28 26.56 -8.49
N ASP A 24 -0.10 26.51 -7.17
CA ASP A 24 0.86 27.33 -6.42
C ASP A 24 2.31 27.08 -6.84
N PHE A 25 2.63 25.88 -7.33
CA PHE A 25 4.01 25.50 -7.66
C PHE A 25 4.16 24.56 -8.86
N THR A 26 3.08 24.06 -9.45
CA THR A 26 3.16 23.09 -10.56
C THR A 26 2.92 23.78 -11.91
N PRO A 27 3.93 23.85 -12.81
CA PRO A 27 3.70 24.31 -14.17
C PRO A 27 2.73 23.38 -14.93
N LEU A 28 1.98 23.94 -15.88
CA LEU A 28 1.02 23.18 -16.68
C LEU A 28 1.69 22.12 -17.57
N GLY A 29 0.92 21.09 -17.95
CA GLY A 29 1.26 20.17 -19.04
C GLY A 29 1.95 18.87 -18.65
N ALA A 30 2.30 18.68 -17.38
CA ALA A 30 2.72 17.38 -16.87
C ALA A 30 1.52 16.55 -16.39
N SER A 31 1.60 15.22 -16.50
CA SER A 31 0.58 14.31 -15.95
C SER A 31 1.20 13.00 -15.46
N VAL A 32 0.56 12.40 -14.46
CA VAL A 32 0.91 11.09 -13.91
C VAL A 32 -0.36 10.26 -13.88
N VAL A 33 -0.38 9.13 -14.59
CA VAL A 33 -1.57 8.30 -14.77
C VAL A 33 -1.31 6.88 -14.29
N PRO A 34 -2.01 6.39 -13.25
CA PRO A 34 -1.95 5.01 -12.82
C PRO A 34 -2.92 4.11 -13.60
N MET A 35 -2.54 2.84 -13.75
CA MET A 35 -3.45 1.74 -14.04
C MET A 35 -3.21 0.65 -12.99
N ARG A 36 -4.13 0.51 -12.03
CA ARG A 36 -4.00 -0.44 -10.93
C ARG A 36 -4.67 -1.77 -11.30
N GLY A 37 -3.89 -2.84 -11.35
CA GLY A 37 -4.37 -4.21 -11.44
C GLY A 37 -4.62 -4.84 -10.07
N SER A 38 -4.71 -6.16 -10.02
CA SER A 38 -4.88 -6.94 -8.79
C SER A 38 -3.55 -7.18 -8.04
N GLU A 39 -2.47 -7.45 -8.79
CA GLU A 39 -1.15 -7.82 -8.25
C GLU A 39 -0.05 -6.79 -8.56
N ASP A 40 -0.28 -5.91 -9.53
CA ASP A 40 0.64 -4.87 -9.94
C ASP A 40 -0.05 -3.53 -10.23
N ILE A 41 0.75 -2.46 -10.34
CA ILE A 41 0.32 -1.14 -10.77
C ILE A 41 1.28 -0.61 -11.84
N MET A 42 0.72 -0.11 -12.94
CA MET A 42 1.46 0.59 -13.98
C MET A 42 1.33 2.09 -13.80
N TRP A 43 2.40 2.83 -14.08
CA TRP A 43 2.42 4.28 -14.06
C TRP A 43 2.97 4.83 -15.37
N THR A 44 2.26 5.79 -15.95
CA THR A 44 2.78 6.61 -17.05
C THR A 44 2.99 8.03 -16.54
N VAL A 45 4.24 8.50 -16.62
CA VAL A 45 4.64 9.87 -16.26
C VAL A 45 4.94 10.62 -17.55
N LYS A 46 4.14 11.64 -17.86
CA LYS A 46 4.36 12.56 -18.97
C LYS A 46 4.88 13.89 -18.44
N PHE A 47 6.08 14.27 -18.86
CA PHE A 47 6.65 15.57 -18.53
C PHE A 47 6.07 16.65 -19.46
N ARG A 48 6.10 17.92 -19.01
CA ARG A 48 5.69 19.08 -19.82
C ARG A 48 6.39 19.12 -21.19
N GLY A 49 7.66 18.72 -21.24
CA GLY A 49 8.46 18.64 -22.47
C GLY A 49 8.15 17.45 -23.39
N GLY A 50 7.10 16.67 -23.10
CA GLY A 50 6.67 15.55 -23.93
C GLY A 50 7.38 14.22 -23.65
N THR A 51 8.46 14.20 -22.86
CA THR A 51 9.10 12.95 -22.41
C THR A 51 8.10 12.08 -21.65
N ILE A 52 8.04 10.79 -22.00
CA ILE A 52 7.17 9.80 -21.35
C ILE A 52 8.05 8.74 -20.69
N LYS A 53 7.80 8.48 -19.40
CA LYS A 53 8.37 7.34 -18.67
C LYS A 53 7.25 6.39 -18.26
N ARG A 54 7.50 5.09 -18.38
CA ARG A 54 6.55 4.04 -17.98
C ARG A 54 7.20 3.13 -16.95
N PHE A 55 6.46 2.82 -15.90
CA PHE A 55 6.90 1.97 -14.81
C PHE A 55 5.82 0.92 -14.51
N LYS A 56 6.25 -0.22 -13.97
CA LYS A 56 5.37 -1.27 -13.47
C LYS A 56 5.94 -1.77 -12.15
N PHE A 57 5.11 -1.81 -11.10
CA PHE A 57 5.52 -2.23 -9.77
C PHE A 57 4.56 -3.30 -9.24
N PRO A 58 5.06 -4.38 -8.61
CA PRO A 58 4.19 -5.30 -7.87
C PRO A 58 3.60 -4.59 -6.64
N ILE A 59 2.32 -4.83 -6.35
CA ILE A 59 1.61 -4.26 -5.19
C ILE A 59 1.10 -5.33 -4.23
N ARG A 60 0.98 -6.58 -4.66
CA ARG A 60 0.44 -7.67 -3.84
C ARG A 60 1.03 -9.01 -4.26
N THR A 61 1.32 -9.86 -3.28
CA THR A 61 1.83 -11.24 -3.50
C THR A 61 0.78 -12.32 -3.20
N THR A 62 -0.41 -11.93 -2.77
CA THR A 62 -1.53 -12.82 -2.43
C THR A 62 -2.83 -12.31 -3.05
N PRO A 63 -3.83 -13.17 -3.31
CA PRO A 63 -5.11 -12.73 -3.86
C PRO A 63 -5.86 -11.73 -2.96
N GLU A 64 -6.68 -10.88 -3.57
CA GLU A 64 -7.63 -10.03 -2.86
C GLU A 64 -8.64 -10.87 -2.08
N GLY A 65 -8.99 -10.43 -0.87
CA GLY A 65 -9.86 -11.19 0.05
C GLY A 65 -9.23 -12.42 0.70
N GLY A 66 -8.00 -12.82 0.34
CA GLY A 66 -7.37 -14.05 0.83
C GLY A 66 -6.57 -13.95 2.13
N ALA A 67 -6.58 -12.81 2.83
CA ALA A 67 -5.79 -12.62 4.05
C ALA A 67 -6.39 -13.41 5.22
N LYS A 68 -5.58 -14.23 5.89
CA LYS A 68 -5.95 -14.92 7.13
C LYS A 68 -5.63 -14.01 8.33
N PRO A 69 -6.60 -13.60 9.16
CA PRO A 69 -6.37 -12.61 10.23
C PRO A 69 -5.30 -13.01 11.24
N ASP A 70 -5.16 -14.30 11.54
CA ASP A 70 -4.17 -14.84 12.47
C ASP A 70 -2.81 -15.14 11.80
N GLY A 71 -2.68 -14.90 10.50
CA GLY A 71 -1.47 -15.22 9.73
C GLY A 71 -1.11 -16.71 9.72
N GLY A 72 -2.00 -17.60 10.16
CA GLY A 72 -1.72 -19.02 10.36
C GLY A 72 -0.95 -19.38 11.64
N PHE A 73 -0.78 -18.44 12.58
CA PHE A 73 -0.11 -18.68 13.86
C PHE A 73 -1.04 -19.19 14.97
N GLY A 74 -2.36 -18.98 14.83
CA GLY A 74 -3.34 -19.36 15.85
C GLY A 74 -3.26 -18.52 17.13
N VAL A 75 -4.03 -18.93 18.13
CA VAL A 75 -4.08 -18.29 19.46
C VAL A 75 -2.78 -18.59 20.21
N GLY A 76 -2.06 -17.54 20.63
CA GLY A 76 -0.86 -17.66 21.48
C GLY A 76 -1.18 -18.10 22.91
N PRO A 77 -0.17 -18.45 23.72
CA PRO A 77 -0.36 -18.91 25.10
C PRO A 77 -0.71 -17.79 26.10
N GLY A 78 -0.70 -16.53 25.68
CA GLY A 78 -0.91 -15.37 26.55
C GLY A 78 -2.34 -15.25 27.08
N THR A 79 -2.44 -14.66 28.26
CA THR A 79 -3.68 -14.22 28.90
C THR A 79 -3.85 -12.70 28.77
N LEU A 80 -4.99 -12.16 29.20
CA LEU A 80 -5.25 -10.72 29.14
C LEU A 80 -4.31 -9.91 30.05
N ASP A 81 -3.76 -10.53 31.10
CA ASP A 81 -2.85 -9.87 32.04
C ASP A 81 -1.38 -9.89 31.57
N ASP A 82 -1.09 -10.61 30.48
CA ASP A 82 0.25 -10.69 29.88
C ASP A 82 0.51 -9.55 28.90
N GLN A 83 1.79 -9.38 28.51
CA GLN A 83 2.20 -8.44 27.46
C GLN A 83 2.15 -9.05 26.04
N LEU A 84 1.82 -10.33 25.92
CA LEU A 84 1.76 -11.03 24.63
C LEU A 84 0.56 -10.55 23.82
N LEU A 85 0.80 -10.21 22.55
CA LEU A 85 -0.28 -10.03 21.59
C LEU A 85 -0.88 -11.38 21.17
N PHE A 86 -2.04 -11.34 20.52
CA PHE A 86 -2.89 -12.49 20.19
C PHE A 86 -2.17 -13.73 19.63
N THR A 87 -1.15 -13.56 18.77
CA THR A 87 -0.43 -14.67 18.11
C THR A 87 1.01 -14.86 18.60
N GLU A 88 1.42 -14.07 19.60
CA GLU A 88 2.80 -14.09 20.11
C GLU A 88 3.01 -15.22 21.12
N PRO A 89 4.24 -15.76 21.25
CA PRO A 89 5.47 -15.33 20.58
C PRO A 89 5.68 -15.96 19.19
N ALA A 90 4.79 -16.85 18.76
CA ALA A 90 4.94 -17.60 17.51
C ALA A 90 5.05 -16.68 16.28
N SER A 91 4.23 -15.62 16.21
CA SER A 91 4.28 -14.62 15.13
C SER A 91 5.55 -13.78 15.09
N LEU A 92 6.26 -13.65 16.23
CA LEU A 92 7.59 -13.04 16.31
C LEU A 92 8.71 -13.97 15.83
N ARG A 93 8.41 -15.26 15.61
CA ARG A 93 9.39 -16.32 15.30
C ARG A 93 10.47 -16.41 16.38
N LYS A 94 10.05 -16.33 17.64
CA LYS A 94 10.90 -16.44 18.83
C LYS A 94 10.26 -17.39 19.84
N ASP A 95 11.09 -17.94 20.73
CA ASP A 95 10.62 -18.83 21.79
C ASP A 95 9.91 -18.06 22.92
N LYS A 96 10.23 -16.78 23.09
CA LYS A 96 9.63 -15.87 24.08
C LYS A 96 9.58 -14.43 23.58
N LEU A 97 8.71 -13.62 24.18
CA LEU A 97 8.70 -12.18 23.98
C LEU A 97 10.02 -11.59 24.51
N TRP A 98 10.65 -10.73 23.71
CA TRP A 98 11.86 -10.03 24.13
C TRP A 98 11.54 -9.03 25.25
N THR A 99 12.39 -9.01 26.28
CA THR A 99 12.28 -8.07 27.40
C THR A 99 13.56 -7.25 27.55
N LEU A 100 13.44 -6.06 28.14
CA LEU A 100 14.58 -5.21 28.44
C LEU A 100 15.45 -5.90 29.51
N GLY A 101 16.54 -6.54 29.09
CA GLY A 101 17.41 -7.35 29.94
C GLY A 101 17.80 -8.71 29.34
N ASP A 102 17.14 -9.11 28.25
CA ASP A 102 17.55 -10.24 27.39
C ASP A 102 18.74 -9.91 26.47
#